data_AF-A0A661XAD7-F1
#
_entry.id   AF-A0A661XAD7-F1
#
_cell.length_a   1.000
_cell.length_b   1.000
_cell.length_c   1.000
_cell.angle_alpha   90.00
_cell.angle_beta   90.00
_cell.angle_gamma   90.00
#
_symmetry.space_group_name_H-M   'P 1'
#
loop_
_entity.id
_entity.type
_entity.pdbx_description
1 polymer ?
#
loop_
_entity_poly.entity_id
_entity_poly.type
_entity_poly.pdbx_seq_one_letter_code
_entity_poly.pdbx_strand_id
1 'polypeptide(L)'
;MLFKVTSFLLICTALLFANDWDFLNTQRIGAQKFIEQHPQWNGDSVVVIILDTGVDMGVPGLRTLPDGRVKVIDAQDFSGEGDIYFEKAKTGEENGEKYLLHSSGAKLFRYDKLSLQPVDSVFYIGVLNEDHFKNTRIPDVNNNGKNDDTFGFTVFKSKDGWITYIDLDGDGNLDDEQPVWNYKTKHQIVRFRGRDTKSEKNLADFA
;
A
#
# COMPACT_ATOMS: atom_id res chain seq x y z
N MET A 1 33.06 59.19 0.57
CA MET A 1 31.97 58.27 0.97
C MET A 1 31.60 57.44 -0.26
N LEU A 2 32.18 56.25 -0.41
CA LEU A 2 32.02 55.38 -1.59
C LEU A 2 31.42 54.06 -1.09
N PHE A 3 30.16 53.78 -1.41
CA PHE A 3 29.53 52.50 -1.10
C PHE A 3 29.82 51.52 -2.24
N LYS A 4 30.59 50.46 -1.95
CA LYS A 4 30.67 49.27 -2.81
C LYS A 4 29.48 48.36 -2.49
N VAL A 5 28.60 48.14 -3.47
CA VAL A 5 27.60 47.07 -3.42
C VAL A 5 28.18 45.88 -4.17
N THR A 6 28.52 44.83 -3.44
CA THR A 6 28.99 43.56 -4.01
C THR A 6 27.78 42.64 -4.15
N SER A 7 27.31 42.43 -5.38
CA SER A 7 26.23 41.49 -5.68
C SER A 7 26.81 40.07 -5.70
N PHE A 8 26.32 39.18 -4.85
CA PHE A 8 26.69 37.76 -4.85
C PHE A 8 25.66 36.99 -5.68
N LEU A 9 26.03 36.57 -6.89
CA LEU A 9 25.21 35.70 -7.72
C LEU A 9 25.48 34.25 -7.31
N LEU A 10 24.57 33.66 -6.53
CA LEU A 10 24.62 32.25 -6.15
C LEU A 10 24.06 31.42 -7.32
N ILE A 11 24.92 30.91 -8.19
CA ILE A 11 24.53 29.93 -9.22
C ILE A 11 24.45 28.58 -8.52
N CYS A 12 23.24 28.17 -8.15
CA CYS A 12 22.96 26.83 -7.68
C CYS A 12 22.82 25.91 -8.91
N THR A 13 23.92 25.35 -9.40
CA THR A 13 23.86 24.24 -10.35
C THR A 13 23.36 23.00 -9.62
N ALA A 14 22.05 22.80 -9.63
CA ALA A 14 21.51 21.47 -9.37
C ALA A 14 21.99 20.56 -10.51
N LEU A 15 22.96 19.69 -10.21
CA LEU A 15 23.29 18.55 -11.04
C LEU A 15 22.06 17.64 -11.06
N LEU A 16 21.21 17.84 -12.07
CA LEU A 16 20.19 16.85 -12.43
C LEU A 16 20.95 15.66 -13.01
N PHE A 17 21.22 14.66 -12.18
CA PHE A 17 21.56 13.34 -12.68
C PHE A 17 20.30 12.78 -13.34
N ALA A 18 20.17 13.02 -14.65
CA ALA A 18 19.29 12.22 -15.48
C ALA A 18 19.86 10.81 -15.46
N ASN A 19 19.19 9.92 -14.74
CA ASN A 19 19.45 8.50 -14.85
C ASN A 19 19.08 8.10 -16.28
N ASP A 20 20.08 7.92 -17.15
CA ASP A 20 19.89 7.44 -18.52
C ASP A 20 19.47 5.97 -18.48
N TRP A 21 18.17 5.74 -18.32
CA TRP A 21 17.57 4.44 -18.57
C TRP A 21 17.44 4.32 -20.09
N ASP A 22 18.38 3.60 -20.71
CA ASP A 22 18.46 3.46 -22.18
C ASP A 22 17.32 2.57 -22.76
N PHE A 23 16.45 2.03 -21.89
CA PHE A 23 15.21 1.35 -22.26
C PHE A 23 14.10 2.36 -22.57
N LEU A 24 13.50 2.26 -23.76
CA LEU A 24 12.37 3.08 -24.20
C LEU A 24 12.62 4.60 -24.19
N ASN A 25 13.82 5.03 -24.62
CA ASN A 25 14.16 6.45 -24.76
C ASN A 25 13.12 7.18 -25.65
N THR A 26 12.35 8.09 -25.04
CA THR A 26 11.21 8.78 -25.66
C THR A 26 11.61 9.65 -26.85
N GLN A 27 12.85 10.13 -26.91
CA GLN A 27 13.38 10.84 -28.08
C GLN A 27 13.63 9.88 -29.24
N ARG A 28 14.30 8.75 -28.98
CA ARG A 28 14.65 7.77 -30.03
C ARG A 28 13.42 7.13 -30.67
N ILE A 29 12.38 6.84 -29.88
CA ILE A 29 11.11 6.30 -30.41
C ILE A 29 10.21 7.38 -31.02
N GLY A 30 10.61 8.66 -30.99
CA GLY A 30 9.84 9.78 -31.54
C GLY A 30 8.65 10.24 -30.70
N ALA A 31 8.40 9.63 -29.54
CA ALA A 31 7.28 9.98 -28.65
C ALA A 31 7.39 11.43 -28.15
N GLN A 32 8.60 11.90 -27.83
CA GLN A 32 8.78 13.29 -27.40
C GLN A 32 8.33 14.28 -28.48
N LYS A 33 8.80 14.09 -29.72
CA LYS A 33 8.43 14.96 -30.85
C LYS A 33 6.93 14.92 -31.14
N PHE A 34 6.30 13.75 -31.02
CA PHE A 34 4.85 13.59 -31.19
C PHE A 34 4.07 14.41 -30.15
N ILE A 35 4.44 14.32 -28.87
CA ILE A 35 3.79 15.08 -27.79
C ILE A 35 4.00 16.59 -27.97
N GLU A 36 5.19 17.04 -28.39
CA GLU A 36 5.47 18.46 -28.68
C GLU A 36 4.59 19.01 -29.82
N GLN A 37 4.34 18.20 -30.86
CA GLN A 37 3.49 18.57 -31.99
C GLN A 37 1.99 18.49 -31.69
N HIS A 38 1.62 17.65 -30.71
CA HIS A 38 0.23 17.39 -30.34
C HIS A 38 0.04 17.45 -28.82
N PRO A 39 0.17 18.64 -28.20
CA PRO A 39 0.18 18.76 -26.73
C PRO A 39 -1.13 18.34 -26.05
N GLN A 40 -2.23 18.28 -26.80
CA GLN A 40 -3.54 17.81 -26.31
C GLN A 40 -3.71 16.30 -26.42
N TRP A 41 -2.79 15.57 -27.05
CA TRP A 41 -2.86 14.10 -27.23
C TRP A 41 -2.04 13.39 -26.16
N ASN A 42 -2.33 13.71 -24.90
CA ASN A 42 -1.57 13.27 -23.73
C ASN A 42 -2.16 12.03 -23.03
N GLY A 43 -3.17 11.40 -23.62
CA GLY A 43 -3.84 10.22 -23.06
C GLY A 43 -4.89 10.53 -22.01
N ASP A 44 -5.32 11.78 -21.83
CA ASP A 44 -6.46 12.08 -20.97
C ASP A 44 -7.71 11.27 -21.41
N SER A 45 -8.48 10.81 -20.42
CA SER A 45 -9.64 9.93 -20.60
C SER A 45 -9.35 8.55 -21.24
N VAL A 46 -8.08 8.13 -21.36
CA VAL A 46 -7.69 6.79 -21.78
C VAL A 46 -7.28 5.93 -20.59
N VAL A 47 -7.81 4.71 -20.49
CA VAL A 47 -7.40 3.71 -19.50
C VAL A 47 -6.52 2.67 -20.18
N VAL A 48 -5.35 2.41 -19.59
CA VAL A 48 -4.42 1.35 -20.02
C VAL A 48 -4.44 0.23 -19.01
N ILE A 49 -4.65 -1.01 -19.47
CA ILE A 49 -4.59 -2.21 -18.64
C ILE A 49 -3.19 -2.83 -18.81
N ILE A 50 -2.51 -3.06 -17.69
CA ILE A 50 -1.20 -3.71 -17.66
C ILE A 50 -1.39 -5.12 -17.11
N LEU A 51 -1.03 -6.13 -17.91
CA LEU A 51 -0.99 -7.53 -17.51
C LEU A 51 0.48 -7.92 -17.34
N ASP A 52 0.96 -7.88 -16.10
CA ASP A 52 2.36 -8.10 -15.74
C ASP A 52 2.42 -8.70 -14.32
N THR A 53 3.61 -8.83 -13.74
CA THR A 53 3.83 -9.37 -12.39
C THR A 53 3.46 -8.40 -11.25
N GLY A 54 2.83 -7.27 -11.56
CA GLY A 54 2.52 -6.20 -10.61
C GLY A 54 3.21 -4.87 -10.93
N VAL A 55 2.78 -3.81 -10.26
CA VAL A 55 3.27 -2.44 -10.45
C VAL A 55 3.45 -1.78 -9.09
N ASP A 56 4.63 -1.18 -8.84
CA ASP A 56 4.82 -0.29 -7.70
C ASP A 56 4.15 1.06 -7.99
N MET A 57 2.95 1.25 -7.44
CA MET A 57 2.17 2.49 -7.57
C MET A 57 2.70 3.65 -6.70
N GLY A 58 3.62 3.36 -5.78
CA GLY A 58 4.27 4.35 -4.91
C GLY A 58 5.33 5.20 -5.64
N VAL A 59 5.76 4.81 -6.85
CA VAL A 59 6.78 5.56 -7.61
C VAL A 59 6.25 6.92 -8.09
N PRO A 60 7.07 8.00 -8.07
CA PRO A 60 6.59 9.36 -8.38
C PRO A 60 5.83 9.51 -9.70
N GLY A 61 6.21 8.77 -10.75
CA GLY A 61 5.56 8.82 -12.06
C GLY A 61 4.19 8.13 -12.17
N LEU A 62 3.77 7.37 -11.15
CA LEU A 62 2.53 6.60 -11.12
C LEU A 62 1.53 7.06 -10.04
N ARG A 63 1.89 8.06 -9.22
CA ARG A 63 1.01 8.56 -8.16
C ARG A 63 -0.21 9.29 -8.69
N THR A 64 0.01 10.30 -9.53
CA THR A 64 -1.04 11.22 -9.97
C THR A 64 -0.97 11.55 -11.46
N LEU A 65 -2.13 11.88 -12.01
CA LEU A 65 -2.28 12.55 -13.30
C LEU A 65 -1.92 14.05 -13.16
N PRO A 66 -1.67 14.76 -14.27
CA PRO A 66 -1.37 16.20 -14.23
C PRO A 66 -2.41 17.06 -13.51
N ASP A 67 -3.67 16.62 -13.44
CA ASP A 67 -4.76 17.30 -12.74
C ASP A 67 -4.93 16.88 -11.27
N GLY A 68 -4.02 16.06 -10.74
CA GLY A 68 -4.01 15.61 -9.36
C GLY A 68 -4.86 14.38 -9.06
N ARG A 69 -5.62 13.85 -10.03
CA ARG A 69 -6.33 12.57 -9.84
C ARG A 69 -5.34 11.40 -9.68
N VAL A 70 -5.76 10.34 -9.01
CA VAL A 70 -4.98 9.09 -8.89
C VAL A 70 -4.76 8.48 -10.29
N LYS A 71 -3.53 8.05 -10.59
CA LYS A 71 -3.17 7.49 -11.89
C LYS A 71 -3.37 5.97 -11.98
N VAL A 72 -3.06 5.22 -10.91
CA VAL A 72 -3.38 3.79 -10.82
C VAL A 72 -4.74 3.63 -10.14
N ILE A 73 -5.79 3.42 -10.94
CA ILE A 73 -7.18 3.45 -10.43
C ILE A 73 -7.71 2.09 -9.98
N ASP A 74 -7.01 1.01 -10.32
CA ASP A 74 -7.38 -0.37 -9.98
C ASP A 74 -6.11 -1.25 -9.96
N ALA A 75 -6.12 -2.29 -9.14
CA ALA A 75 -5.06 -3.28 -9.03
C ALA A 75 -5.70 -4.63 -8.65
N GLN A 76 -5.36 -5.68 -9.38
CA GLN A 76 -5.93 -7.00 -9.17
C GLN A 76 -4.87 -8.06 -9.41
N ASP A 77 -4.70 -8.94 -8.43
CA ASP A 77 -3.99 -10.21 -8.62
C ASP A 77 -4.97 -11.23 -9.23
N PHE A 78 -4.63 -11.75 -10.41
CA PHE A 78 -5.39 -12.80 -11.10
C PHE A 78 -4.79 -14.20 -10.92
N SER A 79 -3.63 -14.31 -10.27
CA SER A 79 -2.98 -15.59 -9.98
C SER A 79 -3.58 -16.27 -8.75
N GLY A 80 -4.12 -15.49 -7.81
CA GLY A 80 -4.59 -15.97 -6.51
C GLY A 80 -3.46 -16.16 -5.50
N GLU A 81 -2.22 -15.78 -5.82
CA GLU A 81 -1.09 -15.83 -4.87
C GLU A 81 -1.33 -14.90 -3.67
N GLY A 82 -2.06 -13.80 -3.85
CA GLY A 82 -2.47 -12.90 -2.76
C GLY A 82 -3.72 -13.34 -1.99
N ASP A 83 -4.36 -14.46 -2.34
CA ASP A 83 -5.59 -14.89 -1.67
C ASP A 83 -5.31 -15.37 -0.24
N ILE A 84 -6.00 -14.77 0.72
CA ILE A 84 -5.93 -15.18 2.13
C ILE A 84 -7.33 -15.60 2.60
N TYR A 85 -7.45 -16.85 3.02
CA TYR A 85 -8.70 -17.39 3.52
C TYR A 85 -9.01 -16.84 4.91
N PHE A 86 -10.30 -16.61 5.16
CA PHE A 86 -10.82 -16.18 6.45
C PHE A 86 -12.05 -17.01 6.83
N GLU A 87 -12.33 -17.08 8.12
CA GLU A 87 -13.46 -17.81 8.68
C GLU A 87 -14.29 -16.89 9.58
N LYS A 88 -15.51 -17.31 9.93
CA LYS A 88 -16.31 -16.58 10.90
C LYS A 88 -15.60 -16.62 12.26
N ALA A 89 -15.33 -15.44 12.82
CA ALA A 89 -14.62 -15.33 14.08
C ALA A 89 -15.46 -15.85 15.25
N LYS A 90 -14.80 -16.53 16.19
CA LYS A 90 -15.33 -16.70 17.55
C LYS A 90 -14.94 -15.48 18.38
N THR A 91 -15.77 -15.10 19.33
CA THR A 91 -15.47 -13.99 20.24
C THR A 91 -15.17 -14.51 21.64
N GLY A 92 -14.20 -13.89 22.32
CA GLY A 92 -13.92 -14.16 23.72
C GLY A 92 -13.52 -12.89 24.46
N GLU A 93 -13.19 -13.05 25.74
CA GLU A 93 -12.68 -11.99 26.60
C GLU A 93 -11.58 -12.57 27.49
N GLU A 94 -10.50 -11.81 27.67
CA GLU A 94 -9.37 -12.16 28.53
C GLU A 94 -8.85 -10.90 29.21
N ASN A 95 -8.69 -10.92 30.53
CA ASN A 95 -8.27 -9.76 31.33
C ASN A 95 -9.10 -8.48 31.10
N GLY A 96 -10.39 -8.63 30.74
CA GLY A 96 -11.29 -7.51 30.44
C GLY A 96 -11.17 -6.97 29.01
N GLU A 97 -10.36 -7.57 28.15
CA GLU A 97 -10.22 -7.20 26.75
C GLU A 97 -10.89 -8.25 25.85
N LYS A 98 -11.78 -7.79 24.97
CA LYS A 98 -12.47 -8.66 24.02
C LYS A 98 -11.54 -9.01 22.86
N TYR A 99 -11.66 -10.22 22.34
CA TYR A 99 -10.89 -10.66 21.19
C TYR A 99 -11.73 -11.45 20.18
N LEU A 100 -11.28 -11.43 18.93
CA LEU A 100 -11.66 -12.36 17.87
C LEU A 100 -10.67 -13.52 17.87
N LEU A 101 -11.15 -14.75 17.71
CA LEU A 101 -10.37 -15.97 17.72
C LEU A 101 -10.50 -16.70 16.39
N HIS A 102 -9.35 -16.96 15.78
CA HIS A 102 -9.19 -17.80 14.61
C HIS A 102 -8.93 -19.26 15.02
N SER A 103 -9.31 -20.22 14.18
CA SER A 103 -9.17 -21.66 14.42
C SER A 103 -7.73 -22.13 14.60
N SER A 104 -6.74 -21.40 14.07
CA SER A 104 -5.31 -21.64 14.33
C SER A 104 -4.87 -21.29 15.77
N GLY A 105 -5.71 -20.57 16.52
CA GLY A 105 -5.39 -20.06 17.86
C GLY A 105 -4.96 -18.59 17.90
N ALA A 106 -4.80 -17.93 16.75
CA ALA A 106 -4.52 -16.50 16.68
C ALA A 106 -5.68 -15.68 17.27
N LYS A 107 -5.35 -14.65 18.05
CA LYS A 107 -6.29 -13.73 18.69
C LYS A 107 -6.05 -12.30 18.22
N LEU A 108 -7.13 -11.57 17.93
CA LEU A 108 -7.10 -10.13 17.68
C LEU A 108 -7.93 -9.41 18.72
N PHE A 109 -7.28 -8.60 19.55
CA PHE A 109 -7.87 -7.92 20.71
C PHE A 109 -8.49 -6.57 20.32
N ARG A 110 -9.40 -6.10 21.18
CA ARG A 110 -10.00 -4.76 21.17
C ARG A 110 -10.78 -4.42 19.89
N TYR A 111 -11.30 -5.43 19.19
CA TYR A 111 -12.16 -5.26 18.02
C TYR A 111 -13.44 -4.44 18.32
N ASP A 112 -13.85 -4.37 19.59
CA ASP A 112 -14.99 -3.58 20.05
C ASP A 112 -14.70 -2.07 20.11
N LYS A 113 -13.43 -1.66 19.98
CA LYS A 113 -13.00 -0.26 19.92
C LYS A 113 -12.81 0.26 18.49
N LEU A 114 -12.99 -0.59 17.48
CA LEU A 114 -12.86 -0.20 16.08
C LEU A 114 -13.82 0.94 15.72
N SER A 115 -13.33 1.88 14.91
CA SER A 115 -14.10 3.05 14.46
C SER A 115 -15.32 2.68 13.61
N LEU A 116 -15.31 1.51 12.97
CA LEU A 116 -16.43 0.92 12.25
C LEU A 116 -16.76 -0.46 12.80
N GLN A 117 -18.04 -0.84 12.72
CA GLN A 117 -18.57 -2.08 13.26
C GLN A 117 -19.47 -2.77 12.21
N PRO A 118 -19.60 -4.11 12.24
CA PRO A 118 -20.45 -4.87 11.33
C PRO A 118 -21.92 -4.51 11.48
N VAL A 119 -22.63 -4.43 10.35
CA VAL A 119 -24.09 -4.18 10.34
C VAL A 119 -24.91 -5.36 10.85
N ASP A 120 -24.34 -6.57 10.81
CA ASP A 120 -24.97 -7.83 11.19
C ASP A 120 -24.34 -8.48 12.44
N SER A 121 -23.45 -7.74 13.12
CA SER A 121 -22.67 -8.24 14.26
C SER A 121 -21.77 -9.45 13.95
N VAL A 122 -21.46 -9.69 12.66
CA VAL A 122 -20.58 -10.78 12.25
C VAL A 122 -19.20 -10.24 11.87
N PHE A 123 -18.18 -10.80 12.54
CA PHE A 123 -16.78 -10.63 12.15
C PHE A 123 -16.27 -11.90 11.47
N TYR A 124 -15.48 -11.71 10.43
CA TYR A 124 -14.60 -12.73 9.89
C TYR A 124 -13.16 -12.44 10.31
N ILE A 125 -12.36 -13.48 10.49
CA ILE A 125 -10.95 -13.37 10.88
C ILE A 125 -10.12 -14.26 9.97
N GLY A 126 -8.96 -13.74 9.57
CA GLY A 126 -7.95 -14.49 8.83
C GLY A 126 -6.56 -14.18 9.36
N VAL A 127 -5.59 -14.94 8.87
CA VAL A 127 -4.20 -14.87 9.29
C VAL A 127 -3.31 -14.94 8.06
N LEU A 128 -2.41 -13.96 7.93
CA LEU A 128 -1.35 -13.94 6.94
C LEU A 128 -0.04 -14.38 7.60
N ASN A 129 0.53 -15.50 7.14
CA ASN A 129 1.85 -15.93 7.56
C ASN A 129 2.87 -15.49 6.51
N GLU A 130 4.00 -14.93 6.91
CA GLU A 130 5.04 -14.49 5.97
C GLU A 130 5.63 -15.64 5.13
N ASP A 131 5.67 -16.86 5.66
CA ASP A 131 6.09 -18.07 4.93
C ASP A 131 5.28 -18.31 3.65
N HIS A 132 4.09 -17.71 3.53
CA HIS A 132 3.28 -17.67 2.30
C HIS A 132 4.05 -17.06 1.12
N PHE A 133 4.93 -16.09 1.39
CA PHE A 133 5.69 -15.36 0.39
C PHE A 133 7.11 -15.90 0.15
N LYS A 134 7.51 -17.01 0.77
CA LYS A 134 8.90 -17.52 0.76
C LYS A 134 9.52 -17.74 -0.62
N ASN A 135 8.71 -18.03 -1.63
CA ASN A 135 9.15 -18.29 -3.01
C ASN A 135 8.92 -17.08 -3.95
N THR A 136 8.59 -15.91 -3.39
CA THR A 136 8.33 -14.69 -4.14
C THR A 136 9.55 -13.77 -4.14
N ARG A 137 9.44 -12.62 -4.81
CA ARG A 137 10.48 -11.57 -4.76
C ARG A 137 10.46 -10.77 -3.45
N ILE A 138 9.44 -10.95 -2.61
CA ILE A 138 9.25 -10.23 -1.34
C ILE A 138 8.94 -11.24 -0.22
N PRO A 139 9.88 -12.14 0.13
CA PRO A 139 9.65 -13.17 1.14
C PRO A 139 9.62 -12.64 2.58
N ASP A 140 10.13 -11.43 2.80
CA ASP A 140 10.15 -10.68 4.06
C ASP A 140 9.30 -9.42 3.85
N VAL A 141 8.01 -9.46 4.23
CA VAL A 141 7.06 -8.38 3.86
C VAL A 141 7.22 -7.14 4.73
N ASN A 142 7.77 -7.30 5.93
CA ASN A 142 8.01 -6.21 6.88
C ASN A 142 9.49 -5.75 6.94
N ASN A 143 10.37 -6.42 6.19
CA ASN A 143 11.80 -6.12 6.07
C ASN A 143 12.56 -6.18 7.42
N ASN A 144 12.15 -7.06 8.34
CA ASN A 144 12.79 -7.25 9.64
C ASN A 144 13.97 -8.23 9.60
N GLY A 145 14.20 -8.91 8.48
CA GLY A 145 15.26 -9.90 8.30
C GLY A 145 14.87 -11.33 8.69
N LYS A 146 13.58 -11.58 8.94
CA LYS A 146 12.95 -12.89 9.18
C LYS A 146 11.75 -13.03 8.24
N ASN A 147 11.24 -14.26 8.12
CA ASN A 147 10.09 -14.60 7.27
C ASN A 147 9.08 -15.47 8.04
N ASP A 148 8.98 -15.24 9.36
CA ASP A 148 8.19 -16.06 10.28
C ASP A 148 7.09 -15.26 11.01
N ASP A 149 6.87 -14.00 10.61
CA ASP A 149 5.83 -13.20 11.21
C ASP A 149 4.43 -13.65 10.78
N THR A 150 3.48 -13.28 11.61
CA THR A 150 2.07 -13.60 11.46
C THR A 150 1.27 -12.33 11.69
N PHE A 151 0.47 -11.92 10.71
CA PHE A 151 -0.39 -10.76 10.78
C PHE A 151 -1.85 -11.21 10.77
N GLY A 152 -2.59 -10.85 11.81
CA GLY A 152 -4.02 -11.10 11.85
C GLY A 152 -4.79 -10.00 11.14
N PHE A 153 -5.96 -10.33 10.62
CA PHE A 153 -6.90 -9.32 10.14
C PHE A 153 -8.33 -9.74 10.39
N THR A 154 -9.23 -8.75 10.46
CA THR A 154 -10.67 -8.98 10.50
C THR A 154 -11.38 -8.28 9.35
N VAL A 155 -12.31 -8.99 8.72
CA VAL A 155 -13.12 -8.51 7.61
C VAL A 155 -14.58 -8.52 8.03
N PHE A 156 -15.32 -7.47 7.67
CA PHE A 156 -16.76 -7.44 7.88
C PHE A 156 -17.47 -6.43 6.97
N LYS A 157 -18.79 -6.56 6.90
CA LYS A 157 -19.64 -5.64 6.14
C LYS A 157 -20.05 -4.46 7.01
N SER A 158 -19.54 -3.28 6.68
CA SER A 158 -19.97 -1.99 7.25
C SER A 158 -21.19 -1.43 6.49
N LYS A 159 -21.66 -0.24 6.90
CA LYS A 159 -22.76 0.45 6.21
C LYS A 159 -22.42 0.84 4.78
N ASP A 160 -21.16 1.16 4.50
CA ASP A 160 -20.71 1.67 3.20
C ASP A 160 -20.02 0.58 2.34
N GLY A 161 -19.90 -0.65 2.85
CA GLY A 161 -19.30 -1.77 2.12
C GLY A 161 -18.45 -2.70 2.99
N TRP A 162 -17.78 -3.64 2.34
CA TRP A 162 -16.82 -4.53 3.00
C TRP A 162 -15.53 -3.78 3.33
N ILE A 163 -15.03 -3.99 4.54
CA ILE A 163 -13.79 -3.42 5.04
C ILE A 163 -12.98 -4.47 5.76
N THR A 164 -11.68 -4.21 5.88
CA THR A 164 -10.76 -4.98 6.70
C THR A 164 -10.03 -4.07 7.68
N TYR A 165 -9.73 -4.59 8.87
CA TYR A 165 -8.71 -4.06 9.78
C TYR A 165 -7.60 -5.10 9.85
N ILE A 166 -6.37 -4.67 9.66
CA ILE A 166 -5.19 -5.52 9.63
C ILE A 166 -4.32 -5.10 10.78
N ASP A 167 -3.87 -6.05 11.60
CA ASP A 167 -2.83 -5.86 12.61
C ASP A 167 -1.50 -5.68 11.88
N LEU A 168 -1.17 -4.44 11.49
CA LEU A 168 -0.04 -4.11 10.61
C LEU A 168 1.29 -4.08 11.37
N ASP A 169 1.24 -3.80 12.67
CA ASP A 169 2.42 -3.88 13.55
C ASP A 169 2.58 -5.26 14.23
N GLY A 170 1.60 -6.15 14.09
CA GLY A 170 1.71 -7.55 14.53
C GLY A 170 1.66 -7.71 16.05
N ASP A 171 1.14 -6.71 16.78
CA ASP A 171 1.05 -6.73 18.24
C ASP A 171 -0.22 -7.44 18.76
N GLY A 172 -1.15 -7.77 17.85
CA GLY A 172 -2.40 -8.48 18.12
C GLY A 172 -3.55 -7.57 18.57
N ASN A 173 -3.35 -6.26 18.65
CA ASN A 173 -4.39 -5.27 18.92
C ASN A 173 -4.89 -4.66 17.62
N LEU A 174 -6.15 -4.24 17.61
CA LEU A 174 -6.75 -3.57 16.46
C LEU A 174 -7.19 -2.13 16.75
N ASP A 175 -7.03 -1.64 17.98
CA ASP A 175 -7.64 -0.36 18.39
C ASP A 175 -6.90 0.88 17.88
N ASP A 176 -5.66 0.73 17.42
CA ASP A 176 -4.88 1.75 16.71
C ASP A 176 -4.96 1.61 15.18
N GLU A 177 -5.47 0.48 14.69
CA GLU A 177 -5.57 0.20 13.26
C GLU A 177 -6.71 0.96 12.56
N GLN A 178 -6.50 1.23 11.28
CA GLN A 178 -7.44 1.98 10.46
C GLN A 178 -8.20 1.08 9.48
N PRO A 179 -9.45 1.42 9.12
CA PRO A 179 -10.20 0.64 8.15
C PRO A 179 -9.57 0.75 6.77
N VAL A 180 -9.33 -0.41 6.17
CA VAL A 180 -8.84 -0.57 4.81
C VAL A 180 -10.02 -1.02 3.94
N TRP A 181 -10.27 -0.23 2.92
CA TRP A 181 -11.32 -0.47 1.93
C TRP A 181 -10.71 -1.11 0.68
N ASN A 182 -11.57 -1.65 -0.17
CA ASN A 182 -11.14 -2.09 -1.50
C ASN A 182 -10.39 -0.96 -2.23
N TYR A 183 -9.18 -1.24 -2.71
CA TYR A 183 -8.31 -0.28 -3.38
C TYR A 183 -9.03 0.53 -4.47
N LYS A 184 -9.82 -0.13 -5.31
CA LYS A 184 -10.56 0.51 -6.41
C LYS A 184 -11.46 1.66 -5.95
N THR A 185 -11.88 1.65 -4.68
CA THR A 185 -12.83 2.62 -4.13
C THR A 185 -12.17 3.77 -3.36
N LYS A 186 -11.05 3.52 -2.68
CA LYS A 186 -10.39 4.50 -1.79
C LYS A 186 -8.91 4.74 -2.08
N HIS A 187 -8.30 3.93 -2.94
CA HIS A 187 -6.89 3.99 -3.34
C HIS A 187 -5.93 4.00 -2.13
N GLN A 188 -6.29 3.25 -1.08
CA GLN A 188 -5.48 3.10 0.12
C GLN A 188 -4.39 2.08 -0.11
N ILE A 189 -3.21 2.35 0.45
CA ILE A 189 -2.09 1.41 0.49
C ILE A 189 -1.80 1.05 1.94
N VAL A 190 -1.38 -0.19 2.17
CA VAL A 190 -0.96 -0.67 3.49
C VAL A 190 0.50 -1.11 3.47
N ARG A 191 1.14 -1.07 4.63
CA ARG A 191 2.52 -1.48 4.85
C ARG A 191 2.61 -2.29 6.13
N PHE A 192 3.11 -3.51 6.03
CA PHE A 192 3.38 -4.36 7.19
C PHE A 192 4.66 -3.88 7.88
N ARG A 193 4.60 -3.63 9.18
CA ARG A 193 5.74 -3.12 9.97
C ARG A 193 6.31 -4.19 10.89
N GLY A 194 5.45 -5.04 11.46
CA GLY A 194 5.83 -6.05 12.44
C GLY A 194 6.33 -5.45 13.78
N ARG A 195 6.38 -6.30 14.82
CA ARG A 195 6.69 -5.86 16.20
C ARG A 195 8.11 -5.32 16.37
N ASP A 196 9.01 -5.69 15.47
CA ASP A 196 10.46 -5.55 15.62
C ASP A 196 11.05 -4.27 14.98
N THR A 197 10.25 -3.36 14.39
CA THR A 197 10.83 -2.20 13.67
C THR A 197 10.50 -0.81 14.25
N LYS A 198 11.55 -0.19 14.83
CA LYS A 198 11.68 1.25 15.11
C LYS A 198 12.30 2.06 13.95
N SER A 199 12.54 1.45 12.78
CA SER A 199 13.13 2.14 11.63
C SER A 199 12.30 1.90 10.38
N GLU A 200 11.84 2.99 9.75
CA GLU A 200 11.25 3.02 8.42
C GLU A 200 12.28 2.49 7.40
N LYS A 201 12.29 1.17 7.17
CA LYS A 201 12.97 0.58 6.03
C LYS A 201 12.07 0.69 4.80
N ASN A 202 12.63 0.42 3.63
CA ASN A 202 11.90 0.31 2.36
C ASN A 202 10.87 -0.83 2.46
N LEU A 203 9.68 -0.54 2.99
CA LEU A 203 8.55 -1.46 3.06
C LEU A 203 7.86 -1.52 1.70
N ALA A 204 7.32 -2.68 1.37
CA ALA A 204 6.49 -2.82 0.18
C ALA A 204 5.11 -2.16 0.42
N ASP A 205 4.58 -1.53 -0.64
CA ASP A 205 3.23 -1.00 -0.66
C ASP A 205 2.27 -2.08 -1.20
N PHE A 206 1.24 -2.40 -0.42
CA PHE A 206 0.18 -3.34 -0.80
C PHE A 206 -1.13 -2.60 -1.04
N ALA A 207 -1.85 -3.00 -2.08
CA ALA A 207 -3.15 -2.47 -2.49
C ALA A 207 -4.27 -3.44 -2.12
#